data_AF-A0A124FQ01-F1
#
_entry.id   AF-A0A124FQ01-F1
#
_cell.length_a   1.000
_cell.length_b   1.000
_cell.length_c   1.000
_cell.angle_alpha   90.00
_cell.angle_beta   90.00
_cell.angle_gamma   90.00
#
_symmetry.space_group_name_H-M   'P 1'
#
loop_
_entity.id
_entity.type
_entity.pdbx_description
1 polymer ?
#
loop_
_entity_poly.entity_id
_entity_poly.type
_entity_poly.pdbx_seq_one_letter_code
_entity_poly.pdbx_strand_id
1 'polypeptide(L)'
;MQITSEQMQMLLETSRFLNSQLELEKLLDSWAGRFDDATGFVTRSLLCIPLRGRKEVIGCLQLLNKEREQYFTESDLDIVLAFAWQAAISLENSRLYTWQGMLLNSLIRVLASSLDARDPYTHGHSERVSQYSVMIGKGLGFSPEELELLERAALLHDVGKIGIRDNVLLLQRPLSSEEWNIMKMHPEIGTRILADLEPRQLAEGIYEGAMYHQEKFDGSGYPILRG
;
A
#
# COMPACT_ATOMS: atom_id res chain seq x y z
N MET A 1 21.42 -0.11 22.12
CA MET A 1 21.89 -1.44 21.66
C MET A 1 23.39 -1.32 21.44
N GLN A 2 24.24 -2.00 22.21
CA GLN A 2 25.70 -1.90 22.08
C GLN A 2 26.14 -2.69 20.83
N ILE A 3 26.93 -2.05 19.98
CA ILE A 3 27.54 -2.66 18.80
C ILE A 3 28.52 -3.73 19.30
N THR A 4 28.40 -4.97 18.81
CA THR A 4 29.32 -6.05 19.20
C THR A 4 30.68 -5.87 18.52
N SER A 5 31.74 -6.42 19.11
CA SER A 5 33.11 -6.35 18.58
C SER A 5 33.24 -6.88 17.15
N GLU A 6 32.45 -7.89 16.77
CA GLU A 6 32.37 -8.41 15.40
C GLU A 6 31.66 -7.45 14.43
N GLN A 7 30.64 -6.71 14.89
CA GLN A 7 29.94 -5.70 14.08
C GLN A 7 30.82 -4.47 13.82
N MET A 8 31.65 -4.08 14.80
CA MET A 8 32.68 -3.05 14.62
C MET A 8 33.74 -3.52 13.62
N GLN A 9 34.15 -4.79 13.68
CA GLN A 9 35.15 -5.36 12.78
C GLN A 9 34.66 -5.44 11.33
N MET A 10 33.38 -5.75 11.10
CA MET A 10 32.78 -5.76 9.75
C MET A 10 32.59 -4.34 9.18
N LEU A 11 32.23 -3.36 10.01
CA LEU A 11 32.21 -1.94 9.63
C LEU A 11 33.62 -1.43 9.30
N LEU A 12 34.62 -1.84 10.08
CA LEU A 12 36.04 -1.56 9.83
C LEU A 12 36.57 -2.31 8.61
N GLU A 13 36.05 -3.49 8.26
CA GLU A 13 36.42 -4.21 7.03
C GLU A 13 35.80 -3.55 5.80
N THR A 14 34.56 -3.07 5.90
CA THR A 14 33.90 -2.30 4.83
C THR A 14 34.56 -0.92 4.66
N SER A 15 35.01 -0.28 5.76
CA SER A 15 35.83 0.94 5.69
C SER A 15 37.26 0.66 5.27
N ARG A 16 37.86 -0.50 5.61
CA ARG A 16 39.20 -0.92 5.12
C ARG A 16 39.21 -1.19 3.62
N PHE A 17 38.13 -1.74 3.07
CA PHE A 17 37.94 -1.88 1.63
C PHE A 17 37.88 -0.50 0.91
N LEU A 18 37.55 0.56 1.65
CA LEU A 18 37.56 1.95 1.20
C LEU A 18 38.76 2.78 1.73
N ASN A 19 39.65 2.22 2.55
CA ASN A 19 40.77 2.95 3.16
C ASN A 19 42.13 2.56 2.59
N SER A 20 42.21 1.58 1.68
CA SER A 20 43.40 1.42 0.86
C SER A 20 43.32 2.39 -0.33
N GLN A 21 44.13 3.44 -0.27
CA GLN A 21 44.25 4.45 -1.35
C GLN A 21 44.44 3.80 -2.73
N LEU A 22 45.09 2.62 -2.75
CA LEU A 22 45.45 1.86 -3.95
C LEU A 22 44.30 1.08 -4.60
N GLU A 23 43.27 0.65 -3.84
CA GLU A 23 42.12 -0.07 -4.41
C GLU A 23 40.99 0.88 -4.83
N LEU A 24 40.86 2.03 -4.15
CA LEU A 24 39.95 3.11 -4.55
C LEU A 24 40.31 3.73 -5.89
N GLU A 25 41.61 4.00 -6.15
CA GLU A 25 42.07 4.54 -7.44
C GLU A 25 41.74 3.59 -8.60
N LYS A 26 41.90 2.27 -8.43
CA LYS A 26 41.58 1.28 -9.46
C LYS A 26 40.07 1.11 -9.71
N LEU A 27 39.25 1.29 -8.67
CA LEU A 27 37.79 1.26 -8.77
C LEU A 27 37.25 2.53 -9.46
N LEU A 28 37.83 3.69 -9.16
CA LEU A 28 37.53 4.97 -9.83
C LEU A 28 37.96 4.93 -11.31
N ASP A 29 39.15 4.41 -11.62
CA ASP A 29 39.66 4.31 -13.00
C ASP A 29 38.83 3.37 -13.89
N SER A 30 38.20 2.34 -13.32
CA SER A 30 37.53 1.29 -14.12
C SER A 30 36.01 1.46 -14.26
N TRP A 31 35.33 2.05 -13.27
CA TRP A 31 33.88 2.23 -13.25
C TRP A 31 33.45 3.70 -13.26
N ALA A 32 34.07 4.55 -12.44
CA ALA A 32 33.74 5.99 -12.41
C ALA A 32 34.20 6.70 -13.69
N GLY A 33 35.43 6.45 -14.15
CA GLY A 33 35.96 7.05 -15.38
C GLY A 33 35.06 6.84 -16.61
N ARG A 34 34.46 5.65 -16.77
CA ARG A 34 33.54 5.37 -17.89
C ARG A 34 32.23 6.13 -17.85
N PHE A 35 31.72 6.47 -16.67
CA PHE A 35 30.46 7.21 -16.50
C PHE A 35 30.70 8.72 -16.47
N ASP A 36 31.81 9.13 -15.85
CA ASP A 36 32.31 10.51 -15.79
C ASP A 36 32.65 11.01 -17.19
N ASP A 37 33.34 10.22 -18.01
CA ASP A 37 33.63 10.55 -19.42
C ASP A 37 32.36 10.73 -20.27
N ALA A 38 31.29 9.99 -19.96
CA ALA A 38 30.02 10.05 -20.68
C ALA A 38 29.13 11.22 -20.25
N THR A 39 29.31 11.73 -19.02
CA THR A 39 28.42 12.75 -18.41
C THR A 39 29.10 14.09 -18.16
N GLY A 40 30.44 14.15 -18.25
CA GLY A 40 31.23 15.33 -17.88
C GLY A 40 31.30 15.58 -16.37
N PHE A 41 30.75 14.68 -15.54
CA PHE A 41 30.90 14.73 -14.09
C PHE A 41 32.31 14.25 -13.70
N VAL A 42 32.91 14.81 -12.65
CA VAL A 42 34.23 14.38 -12.17
C VAL A 42 34.14 13.95 -10.72
N THR A 43 34.27 12.66 -10.46
CA THR A 43 34.26 12.08 -9.12
C THR A 43 35.62 12.21 -8.45
N ARG A 44 35.69 12.98 -7.35
CA ARG A 44 36.90 13.28 -6.56
C ARG A 44 36.94 12.55 -5.21
N SER A 45 35.79 12.34 -4.59
CA SER A 45 35.67 11.61 -3.33
C SER A 45 34.33 10.87 -3.26
N LEU A 46 34.32 9.71 -2.60
CA LEU A 46 33.15 8.84 -2.49
C LEU A 46 33.07 8.22 -1.09
N LEU A 47 31.87 8.21 -0.51
CA LEU A 47 31.54 7.48 0.70
C LEU A 47 30.25 6.71 0.45
N CYS A 48 30.28 5.38 0.55
CA CYS A 48 29.08 4.53 0.50
C CYS A 48 28.91 3.82 1.83
N ILE A 49 27.71 3.96 2.40
CA ILE A 49 27.33 3.35 3.67
C ILE A 49 26.10 2.46 3.42
N PRO A 50 26.09 1.20 3.89
CA PRO A 50 24.92 0.35 3.75
C PRO A 50 23.75 0.90 4.59
N LEU A 51 22.57 1.00 3.97
CA LEU A 51 21.31 1.20 4.66
C LEU A 51 20.85 -0.14 5.19
N ARG A 52 21.10 -0.40 6.47
CA ARG A 52 20.76 -1.67 7.12
C ARG A 52 19.42 -1.57 7.84
N GLY A 53 18.44 -2.33 7.37
CA GLY A 53 17.18 -2.57 8.07
C GLY A 53 17.38 -3.56 9.22
N ARG A 54 16.28 -3.98 9.87
CA ARG A 54 16.37 -4.86 11.05
C ARG A 54 16.98 -6.24 10.76
N LYS A 55 16.78 -6.78 9.56
CA LYS A 55 17.20 -8.14 9.18
C LYS A 55 18.23 -8.19 8.07
N GLU A 56 18.23 -7.21 7.18
CA GLU A 56 19.04 -7.22 5.94
C GLU A 56 19.46 -5.82 5.52
N VAL A 57 20.38 -5.74 4.55
CA VAL A 57 20.74 -4.48 3.90
C VAL A 57 19.68 -4.16 2.85
N ILE A 58 19.05 -3.00 2.97
CA ILE A 58 17.93 -2.57 2.11
C ILE A 58 18.35 -1.55 1.03
N GLY A 59 19.60 -1.10 1.06
CA GLY A 59 20.19 -0.17 0.08
C GLY A 59 21.60 0.31 0.47
N CYS A 60 22.14 1.30 -0.24
CA CYS A 60 23.32 2.10 0.16
C CYS A 60 22.97 3.59 0.10
N LEU A 61 23.52 4.37 1.05
CA LEU A 61 23.63 5.82 0.99
C LEU A 61 25.01 6.17 0.42
N GLN A 62 25.01 6.79 -0.75
CA GLN A 62 26.23 7.21 -1.43
C GLN A 62 26.35 8.73 -1.42
N LEU A 63 27.51 9.22 -1.02
CA LEU A 63 27.91 10.62 -1.06
C LEU A 63 29.08 10.77 -2.01
N LEU A 64 29.04 11.81 -2.83
CA LEU A 64 30.07 12.13 -3.81
C LEU A 64 30.55 13.56 -3.59
N ASN A 65 31.84 13.80 -3.85
CA ASN A 65 32.44 15.12 -3.98
C ASN A 65 32.17 16.07 -2.81
N LYS A 66 32.80 15.80 -1.66
CA LYS A 66 32.80 16.74 -0.52
C LYS A 66 33.24 18.15 -0.97
N GLU A 67 32.47 19.19 -0.60
CA GLU A 67 32.66 20.54 -1.17
C GLU A 67 33.89 21.28 -0.63
N ARG A 68 34.15 21.22 0.68
CA ARG A 68 35.17 22.07 1.35
C ARG A 68 36.51 21.38 1.58
N GLU A 69 36.52 20.05 1.55
CA GLU A 69 37.69 19.22 1.84
C GLU A 69 37.81 18.12 0.78
N GLN A 70 39.03 17.64 0.55
CA GLN A 70 39.30 16.70 -0.54
C GLN A 70 38.74 15.30 -0.26
N TYR A 71 38.72 14.85 1.01
CA TYR A 71 38.30 13.50 1.40
C TYR A 71 37.31 13.51 2.57
N PHE A 72 36.51 12.45 2.69
CA PHE A 72 35.67 12.21 3.86
C PHE A 72 36.55 11.79 5.06
N THR A 73 36.20 12.31 6.23
CA THR A 73 36.89 12.08 7.51
C THR A 73 36.12 11.08 8.37
N GLU A 74 36.74 10.59 9.46
CA GLU A 74 36.04 9.74 10.44
C GLU A 74 34.83 10.44 11.08
N SER A 75 34.93 11.74 11.32
CA SER A 75 33.79 12.52 11.82
C SER A 75 32.64 12.60 10.80
N ASP A 76 32.94 12.64 9.50
CA ASP A 76 31.90 12.56 8.47
C ASP A 76 31.26 11.17 8.46
N LEU A 77 32.07 10.11 8.62
CA LEU A 77 31.58 8.74 8.67
C LEU A 77 30.59 8.56 9.83
N ASP A 78 30.90 9.05 11.02
CA ASP A 78 30.01 8.96 12.19
C ASP A 78 28.66 9.64 11.96
N ILE A 79 28.68 10.84 11.37
CA ILE A 79 27.47 11.59 11.04
C ILE A 79 26.65 10.83 9.99
N VAL A 80 27.29 10.40 8.91
CA VAL A 80 26.61 9.72 7.80
C VAL A 80 26.09 8.34 8.23
N LEU A 81 26.79 7.63 9.13
CA LEU A 81 26.28 6.39 9.73
C LEU A 81 24.99 6.62 10.51
N ALA A 82 24.92 7.69 11.32
CA ALA A 82 23.71 8.05 12.04
C ALA A 82 22.54 8.36 11.08
N PHE A 83 22.80 9.12 10.02
CA PHE A 83 21.80 9.38 8.97
C PHE A 83 21.39 8.12 8.22
N ALA A 84 22.34 7.25 7.88
CA ALA A 84 22.09 6.00 7.17
C ALA A 84 21.16 5.09 7.98
N TRP A 85 21.34 5.00 9.30
CA TRP A 85 20.42 4.24 10.16
C TRP A 85 19.03 4.84 10.21
N GLN A 86 18.91 6.16 10.37
CA GLN A 86 17.61 6.82 10.40
C GLN A 86 16.87 6.68 9.06
N ALA A 87 17.58 6.83 7.94
CA ALA A 87 17.06 6.63 6.60
C ALA A 87 16.61 5.17 6.40
N ALA A 88 17.42 4.20 6.82
CA ALA A 88 17.09 2.79 6.70
C ALA A 88 15.79 2.43 7.44
N ILE A 89 15.63 2.89 8.69
CA ILE A 89 14.41 2.68 9.47
C ILE A 89 13.20 3.34 8.79
N SER A 90 13.36 4.57 8.31
CA SER A 90 12.28 5.31 7.67
C SER A 90 11.81 4.65 6.38
N LEU A 91 12.75 4.15 5.56
CA LEU A 91 12.44 3.39 4.35
C LEU A 91 11.76 2.06 4.66
N GLU A 92 12.23 1.33 5.67
CA GLU A 92 11.61 0.08 6.11
C GLU A 92 10.18 0.31 6.61
N ASN A 93 9.95 1.33 7.44
CA ASN A 93 8.62 1.71 7.90
C ASN A 93 7.70 2.11 6.74
N SER A 94 8.19 2.92 5.80
CA SER A 94 7.40 3.34 4.62
C SER A 94 6.97 2.15 3.75
N ARG A 95 7.89 1.20 3.50
CA ARG A 95 7.58 -0.05 2.79
C ARG A 95 6.54 -0.88 3.53
N LEU A 96 6.67 -1.01 4.86
CA LEU A 96 5.71 -1.74 5.68
C LEU A 96 4.30 -1.14 5.60
N TYR A 97 4.15 0.17 5.72
CA TYR A 97 2.84 0.83 5.58
C TYR A 97 2.26 0.67 4.17
N THR A 98 3.09 0.80 3.13
CA THR A 98 2.66 0.62 1.74
C THR A 98 2.17 -0.81 1.51
N TRP A 99 2.91 -1.82 1.96
CA TRP A 99 2.49 -3.22 1.83
C TRP A 99 1.25 -3.54 2.64
N GLN A 100 1.09 -2.95 3.82
CA GLN A 100 -0.14 -3.09 4.60
C GLN A 100 -1.36 -2.58 3.80
N GLY A 101 -1.25 -1.40 3.19
CA GLY A 101 -2.32 -0.84 2.34
C GLY A 101 -2.60 -1.70 1.11
N MET A 102 -1.57 -2.17 0.42
CA MET A 102 -1.71 -3.07 -0.74
C MET A 102 -2.39 -4.39 -0.36
N LEU A 103 -1.99 -4.99 0.76
CA LEU A 103 -2.58 -6.24 1.25
C LEU A 103 -4.05 -6.05 1.62
N LEU A 104 -4.39 -4.98 2.34
CA LEU A 104 -5.78 -4.67 2.68
C LEU A 104 -6.65 -4.55 1.43
N ASN A 105 -6.22 -3.75 0.45
CA ASN A 105 -6.95 -3.57 -0.81
C ASN A 105 -7.07 -4.90 -1.58
N SER A 106 -6.03 -5.73 -1.58
CA SER A 106 -6.07 -7.05 -2.19
C SER A 106 -7.08 -7.97 -1.50
N LEU A 107 -7.11 -7.99 -0.17
CA LEU A 107 -8.07 -8.79 0.61
C LEU A 107 -9.51 -8.36 0.35
N ILE A 108 -9.78 -7.05 0.28
CA ILE A 108 -11.11 -6.53 -0.07
C ILE A 108 -11.56 -7.04 -1.45
N ARG A 109 -10.69 -6.97 -2.45
CA ARG A 109 -11.00 -7.49 -3.80
C ARG A 109 -11.21 -8.99 -3.83
N VAL A 110 -10.41 -9.75 -3.07
CA VAL A 110 -10.57 -11.21 -2.95
C VAL A 110 -11.92 -11.55 -2.29
N LEU A 111 -12.32 -10.82 -1.25
CA LEU A 111 -13.62 -11.00 -0.59
C LEU A 111 -14.77 -10.70 -1.56
N ALA A 112 -14.72 -9.56 -2.25
CA ALA A 112 -15.71 -9.18 -3.25
C ALA A 112 -15.80 -10.23 -4.38
N SER A 113 -14.67 -10.64 -4.94
CA SER A 113 -14.63 -11.65 -6.00
C SER A 113 -15.11 -13.03 -5.54
N SER A 114 -14.88 -13.40 -4.28
CA SER A 114 -15.34 -14.67 -3.72
C SER A 114 -16.86 -14.68 -3.57
N LEU A 115 -17.44 -13.54 -3.21
CA LEU A 115 -18.89 -13.37 -3.15
C LEU A 115 -19.53 -13.37 -4.54
N ASP A 116 -18.92 -12.63 -5.47
CA ASP A 116 -19.31 -12.61 -6.89
C ASP A 116 -19.28 -14.03 -7.51
N ALA A 117 -18.37 -14.90 -7.07
CA ALA A 117 -18.31 -16.28 -7.55
C ALA A 117 -19.38 -17.19 -6.94
N ARG A 118 -19.94 -16.84 -5.77
CA ARG A 118 -21.04 -17.60 -5.14
C ARG A 118 -22.38 -17.28 -5.79
N ASP A 119 -22.54 -16.09 -6.36
CA ASP A 119 -23.75 -15.66 -7.07
C ASP A 119 -23.58 -15.94 -8.58
N PRO A 120 -24.42 -16.81 -9.20
CA PRO A 120 -24.26 -17.26 -10.59
C PRO A 120 -24.20 -16.13 -11.64
N TYR A 121 -24.62 -14.92 -11.27
CA TYR A 121 -24.78 -13.79 -12.20
C TYR A 121 -23.66 -12.75 -12.13
N THR A 122 -22.71 -12.84 -11.19
CA THR A 122 -21.91 -11.65 -10.80
C THR A 122 -20.40 -11.74 -11.00
N HIS A 123 -19.85 -12.61 -11.85
CA HIS A 123 -18.39 -12.62 -12.09
C HIS A 123 -17.81 -11.25 -12.52
N GLY A 124 -16.95 -10.70 -11.66
CA GLY A 124 -16.30 -9.39 -11.85
C GLY A 124 -17.27 -8.22 -11.86
N HIS A 125 -18.51 -8.41 -11.38
CA HIS A 125 -19.53 -7.38 -11.32
C HIS A 125 -19.10 -6.27 -10.36
N SER A 126 -18.71 -6.66 -9.14
CA SER A 126 -18.31 -5.71 -8.09
C SER A 126 -17.12 -4.86 -8.53
N GLU A 127 -16.17 -5.46 -9.26
CA GLU A 127 -15.03 -4.75 -9.85
C GLU A 127 -15.48 -3.72 -10.91
N ARG A 128 -16.38 -4.09 -11.83
CA ARG A 128 -16.90 -3.15 -12.84
C ARG A 128 -17.70 -2.01 -12.22
N VAL A 129 -18.55 -2.31 -11.24
CA VAL A 129 -19.32 -1.30 -10.49
C VAL A 129 -18.37 -0.32 -9.82
N SER A 130 -17.34 -0.83 -9.15
CA SER A 130 -16.32 -0.01 -8.50
C SER A 130 -15.58 0.91 -9.48
N GLN A 131 -15.14 0.37 -10.62
CA GLN A 131 -14.48 1.16 -11.67
C GLN A 131 -15.37 2.29 -12.20
N TYR A 132 -16.64 2.00 -12.50
CA TYR A 132 -17.59 3.02 -12.96
C TYR A 132 -17.88 4.06 -11.89
N SER A 133 -18.07 3.65 -10.64
CA SER A 133 -18.27 4.56 -9.51
C SER A 133 -17.10 5.54 -9.36
N VAL A 134 -15.86 5.04 -9.40
CA VAL A 134 -14.65 5.88 -9.34
C VAL A 134 -14.55 6.83 -10.53
N MET A 135 -14.90 6.39 -11.75
CA MET A 135 -14.92 7.27 -12.93
C MET A 135 -15.95 8.39 -12.78
N ILE A 136 -17.14 8.08 -12.26
CA ILE A 136 -18.18 9.07 -12.00
C ILE A 136 -17.71 10.04 -10.91
N GLY A 137 -17.19 9.56 -9.79
CA GLY A 137 -16.67 10.39 -8.71
C GLY A 137 -15.57 11.35 -9.16
N LYS A 138 -14.67 10.89 -10.05
CA LYS A 138 -13.66 11.75 -10.69
C LYS A 138 -14.29 12.85 -11.52
N GLY A 139 -15.31 12.53 -12.30
CA GLY A 139 -16.07 13.51 -13.09
C GLY A 139 -16.80 14.55 -12.23
N LEU A 140 -17.13 14.20 -10.98
CA LEU A 140 -17.76 15.07 -9.99
C LEU A 140 -16.76 15.84 -9.11
N GLY A 141 -15.45 15.60 -9.27
CA GLY A 141 -14.40 16.32 -8.55
C GLY A 141 -14.11 15.80 -7.15
N PHE A 142 -14.39 14.52 -6.86
CA PHE A 142 -14.07 13.90 -5.58
C PHE A 142 -12.55 13.88 -5.34
N SER A 143 -12.16 14.08 -4.09
CA SER A 143 -10.77 13.97 -3.61
C SER A 143 -10.24 12.53 -3.70
N PRO A 144 -8.91 12.33 -3.69
CA PRO A 144 -8.32 10.99 -3.66
C PRO A 144 -8.87 10.11 -2.53
N GLU A 145 -9.09 10.69 -1.35
CA GLU A 145 -9.61 10.01 -0.16
C GLU A 145 -11.09 9.60 -0.35
N GLU A 146 -11.92 10.47 -0.92
CA GLU A 146 -13.32 10.15 -1.25
C GLU A 146 -13.42 9.08 -2.35
N LEU A 147 -12.50 9.08 -3.32
CA LEU A 147 -12.45 8.05 -4.37
C LEU A 147 -12.05 6.68 -3.83
N GLU A 148 -11.09 6.62 -2.90
CA GLU A 148 -10.70 5.38 -2.23
C GLU A 148 -11.86 4.80 -1.39
N LEU A 149 -12.58 5.68 -0.69
CA LEU A 149 -13.78 5.30 0.06
C LEU A 149 -14.88 4.77 -0.85
N LEU A 150 -15.16 5.47 -1.96
CA LEU A 150 -16.15 5.08 -2.96
C LEU A 150 -15.78 3.75 -3.63
N GLU A 151 -14.51 3.54 -3.95
CA GLU A 151 -14.00 2.30 -4.53
C GLU A 151 -14.32 1.11 -3.61
N ARG A 152 -13.99 1.24 -2.31
CA ARG A 152 -14.22 0.20 -1.30
C ARG A 152 -15.70 -0.05 -1.05
N ALA A 153 -16.49 1.01 -0.92
CA ALA A 153 -17.94 0.91 -0.77
C ALA A 153 -18.58 0.16 -1.95
N ALA A 154 -18.16 0.48 -3.17
CA ALA A 154 -18.65 -0.18 -4.38
C ALA A 154 -18.19 -1.65 -4.49
N LEU A 155 -16.98 -1.99 -4.05
CA LEU A 155 -16.53 -3.40 -4.02
C LEU A 155 -17.31 -4.23 -2.99
N LEU A 156 -17.70 -3.63 -1.88
CA LEU A 156 -18.31 -4.32 -0.74
C LEU A 156 -19.84 -4.14 -0.66
N HIS A 157 -20.47 -3.45 -1.62
CA HIS A 157 -21.89 -3.11 -1.58
C HIS A 157 -22.80 -4.32 -1.32
N ASP A 158 -22.45 -5.45 -1.93
CA ASP A 158 -23.22 -6.68 -1.87
C ASP A 158 -22.78 -7.64 -0.75
N VAL A 159 -21.79 -7.28 0.09
CA VAL A 159 -21.16 -8.20 1.07
C VAL A 159 -22.16 -8.93 1.96
N GLY A 160 -23.30 -8.30 2.26
CA GLY A 160 -24.35 -8.90 3.07
C GLY A 160 -25.07 -10.09 2.42
N LYS A 161 -24.90 -10.33 1.11
CA LYS A 161 -25.36 -11.57 0.45
C LYS A 161 -24.76 -12.83 1.09
N ILE A 162 -23.65 -12.71 1.83
CA ILE A 162 -23.10 -13.81 2.64
C ILE A 162 -24.13 -14.36 3.64
N GLY A 163 -25.00 -13.51 4.19
CA GLY A 163 -26.05 -13.90 5.14
C GLY A 163 -27.31 -14.47 4.47
N ILE A 164 -27.40 -14.45 3.14
CA ILE A 164 -28.52 -15.01 2.40
C ILE A 164 -28.26 -16.49 2.12
N ARG A 165 -29.23 -17.34 2.42
CA ARG A 165 -29.14 -18.80 2.22
C ARG A 165 -29.19 -19.16 0.74
N ASP A 166 -28.49 -20.23 0.36
CA ASP A 166 -28.38 -20.68 -1.02
C ASP A 166 -29.73 -21.01 -1.67
N ASN A 167 -30.70 -21.50 -0.89
CA ASN A 167 -32.04 -21.80 -1.38
C ASN A 167 -32.84 -20.56 -1.83
N VAL A 168 -32.36 -19.36 -1.50
CA VAL A 168 -32.88 -18.07 -2.00
C VAL A 168 -31.87 -17.44 -2.97
N LEU A 169 -30.58 -17.42 -2.61
CA LEU A 169 -29.53 -16.76 -3.39
C LEU A 169 -29.31 -17.38 -4.78
N LEU A 170 -29.39 -18.70 -4.91
CA LEU A 170 -29.05 -19.43 -6.14
C LEU A 170 -30.25 -19.69 -7.07
N LEU A 171 -31.42 -19.13 -6.76
CA LEU A 171 -32.62 -19.36 -7.56
C LEU A 171 -32.50 -18.67 -8.93
N GLN A 172 -32.58 -19.45 -10.02
CA GLN A 172 -32.54 -18.95 -11.41
C GLN A 172 -33.92 -18.57 -11.98
N ARG A 173 -34.93 -18.44 -11.12
CA ARG A 173 -36.28 -18.02 -11.47
C ARG A 173 -36.61 -16.71 -10.74
N PRO A 174 -37.64 -15.97 -11.18
CA PRO A 174 -38.17 -14.87 -10.39
C PRO A 174 -38.46 -15.31 -8.94
N LEU A 175 -38.05 -14.47 -7.99
CA LEU A 175 -38.25 -14.69 -6.56
C LEU A 175 -39.72 -14.43 -6.21
N SER A 176 -40.26 -15.20 -5.28
CA SER A 176 -41.55 -14.90 -4.65
C SER A 176 -41.44 -13.64 -3.80
N SER A 177 -42.58 -13.08 -3.38
CA SER A 177 -42.60 -11.92 -2.48
C SER A 177 -41.83 -12.17 -1.18
N GLU A 178 -41.94 -13.38 -0.62
CA GLU A 178 -41.24 -13.80 0.60
C GLU A 178 -39.73 -13.93 0.37
N GLU A 179 -39.32 -14.59 -0.71
CA GLU A 179 -37.92 -14.75 -1.10
C GLU A 179 -37.27 -13.39 -1.39
N TRP A 180 -38.01 -12.48 -2.04
CA TRP A 180 -37.58 -11.12 -2.29
C TRP A 180 -37.39 -10.32 -1.00
N ASN A 181 -38.27 -10.49 -0.01
CA ASN A 181 -38.10 -9.85 1.30
C ASN A 181 -36.84 -10.33 2.02
N ILE A 182 -36.47 -11.60 1.87
CA ILE A 182 -35.19 -12.13 2.38
C ILE A 182 -34.01 -11.49 1.63
N MET A 183 -34.07 -11.44 0.29
CA MET A 183 -33.00 -10.84 -0.52
C MET A 183 -32.77 -9.36 -0.14
N LYS A 184 -33.83 -8.59 0.11
CA LYS A 184 -33.76 -7.18 0.52
C LYS A 184 -33.09 -6.93 1.88
N MET A 185 -32.78 -7.98 2.65
CA MET A 185 -32.05 -7.84 3.91
C MET A 185 -30.54 -7.68 3.73
N HIS A 186 -29.98 -7.99 2.54
CA HIS A 186 -28.54 -7.95 2.33
C HIS A 186 -27.89 -6.59 2.64
N PRO A 187 -28.50 -5.40 2.42
CA PRO A 187 -27.87 -4.15 2.78
C PRO A 187 -27.67 -4.05 4.31
N GLU A 188 -28.71 -4.33 5.11
CA GLU A 188 -28.62 -4.31 6.58
C GLU A 188 -27.63 -5.33 7.13
N ILE A 189 -27.58 -6.53 6.54
CA ILE A 189 -26.60 -7.55 6.90
C ILE A 189 -25.18 -7.07 6.58
N GLY A 190 -24.98 -6.50 5.39
CA GLY A 190 -23.70 -5.96 4.94
C GLY A 190 -23.19 -4.87 5.86
N THR A 191 -24.05 -3.90 6.18
CA THR A 191 -23.75 -2.82 7.14
C THR A 191 -23.32 -3.36 8.50
N ARG A 192 -24.02 -4.38 9.02
CA ARG A 192 -23.67 -4.98 10.31
C ARG A 192 -22.30 -5.66 10.28
N ILE A 193 -21.96 -6.35 9.20
CA ILE A 193 -20.66 -7.00 9.03
C ILE A 193 -19.55 -5.94 8.93
N LEU A 194 -19.79 -4.88 8.14
CA LEU A 194 -18.82 -3.82 7.90
C LEU A 194 -18.64 -2.90 9.12
N ALA A 195 -19.61 -2.85 10.04
CA ALA A 195 -19.51 -2.09 11.28
C ALA A 195 -18.44 -2.61 12.24
N ASP A 196 -17.95 -3.84 12.05
CA ASP A 196 -16.83 -4.42 12.81
C ASP A 196 -15.45 -3.97 12.28
N LEU A 197 -15.40 -3.24 11.16
CA LEU A 197 -14.14 -2.71 10.61
C LEU A 197 -13.60 -1.56 11.46
N GLU A 198 -12.32 -1.64 11.80
CA GLU A 198 -11.59 -0.61 12.55
C GLU A 198 -10.44 0.01 11.72
N PRO A 199 -10.16 1.32 11.85
CA PRO A 199 -10.86 2.27 12.72
C PRO A 199 -12.22 2.69 12.14
N ARG A 200 -13.24 2.79 13.00
CA ARG A 200 -14.63 3.06 12.57
C ARG A 200 -14.81 4.31 11.69
N GLN A 201 -14.02 5.36 11.91
CA GLN A 201 -14.07 6.59 11.10
C GLN A 201 -13.76 6.36 9.63
N LEU A 202 -12.91 5.37 9.31
CA LEU A 202 -12.57 5.01 7.94
C LEU A 202 -13.60 4.05 7.33
N ALA A 203 -14.41 3.39 8.15
CA ALA A 203 -15.40 2.42 7.73
C ALA A 203 -16.79 3.03 7.48
N GLU A 204 -17.05 4.25 7.97
CA GLU A 204 -18.37 4.89 7.94
C GLU A 204 -18.96 4.99 6.53
N GLY A 205 -18.25 5.62 5.60
CA GLY A 205 -18.74 5.70 4.22
C GLY A 205 -18.78 4.35 3.49
N ILE A 206 -18.04 3.33 3.96
CA ILE A 206 -18.09 1.99 3.36
C ILE A 206 -19.41 1.31 3.72
N TYR A 207 -19.79 1.29 5.00
CA TYR A 207 -21.03 0.65 5.42
C TYR A 207 -22.27 1.47 5.02
N GLU A 208 -22.17 2.79 4.90
CA GLU A 208 -23.25 3.61 4.33
C GLU A 208 -23.47 3.28 2.85
N GLY A 209 -22.39 3.15 2.09
CA GLY A 209 -22.47 2.71 0.69
C GLY A 209 -23.14 1.33 0.56
N ALA A 210 -22.78 0.38 1.42
CA ALA A 210 -23.44 -0.92 1.45
C ALA A 210 -24.91 -0.85 1.89
N MET A 211 -25.25 0.01 2.86
CA MET A 211 -26.61 0.18 3.35
C MET A 211 -27.56 0.72 2.27
N TYR A 212 -27.13 1.73 1.51
CA TYR A 212 -28.04 2.53 0.68
C TYR A 212 -27.88 2.32 -0.83
N HIS A 213 -27.06 1.37 -1.29
CA HIS A 213 -26.83 1.17 -2.72
C HIS A 213 -28.07 0.72 -3.53
N GLN A 214 -29.14 0.26 -2.87
CA GLN A 214 -30.42 -0.11 -3.51
C GLN A 214 -31.50 0.98 -3.36
N GLU A 215 -31.15 2.14 -2.76
CA GLU A 215 -32.04 3.28 -2.70
C GLU A 215 -32.22 3.94 -4.07
N LYS A 216 -33.35 4.61 -4.23
CA LYS A 216 -33.71 5.30 -5.47
C LYS A 216 -34.11 6.73 -5.18
N PHE A 217 -33.79 7.63 -6.10
CA PHE A 217 -34.14 9.05 -6.01
C PHE A 217 -35.65 9.31 -5.87
N ASP A 218 -36.50 8.40 -6.35
CA ASP A 218 -37.96 8.50 -6.23
C ASP A 218 -38.51 7.93 -4.90
N GLY A 219 -37.64 7.42 -4.02
CA GLY A 219 -38.03 6.81 -2.74
C GLY A 219 -38.62 5.40 -2.85
N SER A 220 -38.62 4.78 -4.05
CA SER A 220 -39.13 3.41 -4.25
C SER A 220 -38.08 2.32 -3.98
N GLY A 221 -36.89 2.71 -3.50
CA GLY A 221 -35.78 1.83 -3.19
C GLY A 221 -35.89 1.14 -1.83
N TYR A 222 -34.79 0.55 -1.38
CA TYR A 222 -34.67 -0.06 -0.06
C TYR A 222 -33.21 -0.03 0.42
N PRO A 223 -32.94 -0.11 1.73
CA PRO A 223 -33.86 0.03 2.85
C PRO A 223 -34.19 1.51 3.13
N ILE A 224 -35.48 1.82 3.32
CA ILE A 224 -35.97 3.21 3.49
C ILE A 224 -35.16 3.95 4.56
N LEU A 225 -34.56 5.09 4.18
CA LEU A 225 -33.95 6.07 5.08
C LEU A 225 -34.88 6.35 6.28
N ARG A 226 -34.46 5.87 7.46
CA ARG A 226 -35.07 6.29 8.73
C ARG A 226 -34.43 7.62 9.13
N GLY A 227 -35.02 8.71 8.65
CA GLY A 227 -34.78 10.06 9.18
C GLY A 227 -35.29 10.21 10.60
#